data_AF-A0A6P0RZD7-F1
#
_entry.id   AF-A0A6P0RZD7-F1
#
_cell.length_a   1.000
_cell.length_b   1.000
_cell.length_c   1.000
_cell.angle_alpha   90.00
_cell.angle_beta   90.00
_cell.angle_gamma   90.00
#
_symmetry.space_group_name_H-M   'P 1'
#
loop_
_entity.id
_entity.type
_entity.pdbx_description
1 polymer ?
#
loop_
_entity_poly.entity_id
_entity_poly.type
_entity_poly.pdbx_seq_one_letter_code
_entity_poly.pdbx_strand_id
1 'polypeptide(L)'
;MIRYCYYTDPKRKLLIKRWLAGFELETVELETLGLINVRWDTQTNRETWGLEAISVISKLSLVDEPLIMVFDQLESLGLEQNSNLLLAFGSSIKESFTHIKHSLIISIMFPDSWEIFQKKLNSSITDRQGNVQLTIQSPNRQDLEDLLNLHLQDLPVSFNEIFNSEEQKDILHQQVIRKVINRAIDYYRFKRDGIPVPQLQPKAQYQTSHQTILEVSSALLKISQSVEELSQKLNSLLVQEPTPVSTSVPGLRVETTQVVPQSLVSLESQTLFDYLNKQKKYLEQEYKKSHHLKIITPSQDRGKLQTILSTCHQIYGFDIDHLKLGRKKVPENLVLIKERQRFCVSFIYEESSTFTNRIKNLNQLVVGNPKTYFALLRDLESPVIRGRVGQIELEKFEHCKYTTYVDFGLEHRVALELFEQMIIDIQNRDLEVDLNLAITEIANFMPNSWIIRLLKGEKPF
;
A
#
# COMPACT_ATOMS: atom_id res chain seq x y z
N MET A 1 0.38 4.84 -10.49
CA MET A 1 -0.04 4.36 -11.83
C MET A 1 -0.58 5.55 -12.61
N ILE A 2 -0.06 5.84 -13.82
CA ILE A 2 -0.41 7.04 -14.61
C ILE A 2 -1.87 6.98 -15.03
N ARG A 3 -2.72 7.85 -14.45
CA ARG A 3 -4.17 7.82 -14.69
C ARG A 3 -4.56 8.43 -16.04
N TYR A 4 -3.77 9.34 -16.60
CA TYR A 4 -4.08 10.00 -17.88
C TYR A 4 -2.82 10.18 -18.74
N CYS A 5 -2.95 9.84 -20.03
CA CYS A 5 -1.96 10.16 -21.05
C CYS A 5 -2.69 10.47 -22.36
N TYR A 6 -2.49 11.67 -22.88
CA TYR A 6 -3.08 12.12 -24.14
C TYR A 6 -2.04 12.01 -25.27
N TYR A 7 -2.45 11.42 -26.39
CA TYR A 7 -1.64 11.29 -27.61
C TYR A 7 -2.57 11.43 -28.81
N THR A 8 -2.10 12.11 -29.85
CA THR A 8 -2.80 12.33 -31.12
C THR A 8 -2.97 11.05 -31.94
N ASP A 9 -2.05 10.08 -31.81
CA ASP A 9 -2.14 8.77 -32.47
C ASP A 9 -2.61 7.67 -31.46
N PRO A 10 -3.79 7.05 -31.69
CA PRO A 10 -4.32 5.98 -30.85
C PRO A 10 -3.42 4.73 -30.75
N LYS A 11 -2.66 4.41 -31.81
CA LYS A 11 -1.78 3.24 -31.83
C LYS A 11 -0.53 3.49 -30.97
N ARG A 12 0.08 4.67 -31.09
CA ARG A 12 1.16 5.10 -30.18
C ARG A 12 0.70 5.19 -28.74
N LYS A 13 -0.52 5.68 -28.48
CA LYS A 13 -1.12 5.72 -27.13
C LYS A 13 -1.15 4.32 -26.50
N LEU A 14 -1.56 3.30 -27.25
CA LEU A 14 -1.62 1.93 -26.75
C LEU A 14 -0.22 1.35 -26.47
N LEU A 15 0.72 1.54 -27.40
CA LEU A 15 2.09 1.05 -27.24
C LEU A 15 2.78 1.71 -26.04
N ILE A 16 2.65 3.04 -25.88
CA ILE A 16 3.21 3.76 -24.74
C ILE A 16 2.54 3.32 -23.43
N LYS A 17 1.23 3.10 -23.41
CA LYS A 17 0.54 2.55 -22.22
C LYS A 17 1.07 1.17 -21.84
N ARG A 18 1.26 0.27 -22.81
CA ARG A 18 1.85 -1.06 -22.57
C ARG A 18 3.28 -0.94 -22.06
N TRP A 19 4.09 -0.08 -22.66
CA TRP A 19 5.46 0.15 -22.24
C TRP A 19 5.58 0.77 -20.83
N LEU A 20 4.78 1.78 -20.51
CA LEU A 20 4.71 2.41 -19.19
C LEU A 20 4.16 1.45 -18.11
N ALA A 21 3.27 0.53 -18.48
CA ALA A 21 2.83 -0.55 -17.61
C ALA A 21 3.91 -1.65 -17.43
N GLY A 22 5.06 -1.52 -18.09
CA GLY A 22 6.15 -2.48 -18.00
C GLY A 22 5.90 -3.74 -18.82
N PHE A 23 5.24 -3.68 -19.97
CA PHE A 23 5.27 -4.76 -20.97
C PHE A 23 6.48 -4.65 -21.88
N GLU A 24 7.11 -5.79 -22.17
CA GLU A 24 8.23 -5.85 -23.10
C GLU A 24 7.65 -5.71 -24.51
N LEU A 25 7.94 -4.57 -25.15
CA LEU A 25 7.52 -4.31 -26.52
C LEU A 25 8.51 -4.93 -27.50
N GLU A 26 8.03 -5.29 -28.69
CA GLU A 26 8.91 -5.77 -29.76
C GLU A 26 9.83 -4.64 -30.26
N THR A 27 10.98 -4.99 -30.83
CA THR A 27 11.96 -4.02 -31.34
C THR A 27 11.33 -3.02 -32.32
N VAL A 28 10.44 -3.49 -33.20
CA VAL A 28 9.72 -2.66 -34.18
C VAL A 28 8.75 -1.70 -33.50
N GLU A 29 8.11 -2.11 -32.41
CA GLU A 29 7.22 -1.26 -31.61
C GLU A 29 8.03 -0.18 -30.86
N LEU A 30 9.21 -0.53 -30.32
CA LEU A 30 10.12 0.42 -29.67
C LEU A 30 10.70 1.45 -30.64
N GLU A 31 11.03 1.04 -31.86
CA GLU A 31 11.45 1.93 -32.95
C GLU A 31 10.39 2.97 -33.28
N THR A 32 9.13 2.54 -33.33
CA THR A 32 7.98 3.42 -33.61
C THR A 32 7.78 4.48 -32.51
N LEU A 33 8.27 4.21 -31.29
CA LEU A 33 8.19 5.10 -30.13
C LEU A 33 9.48 5.91 -29.88
N GLY A 34 10.56 5.67 -30.64
CA GLY A 34 11.86 6.29 -30.39
C GLY A 34 12.56 5.81 -29.10
N LEU A 35 12.14 4.68 -28.53
CA LEU A 35 12.61 4.15 -27.25
C LEU A 35 13.67 3.03 -27.40
N ILE A 36 14.29 2.91 -28.57
CA ILE A 36 15.24 1.84 -28.94
C ILE A 36 16.39 1.68 -27.93
N ASN A 37 16.84 2.80 -27.35
CA ASN A 37 17.96 2.84 -26.41
C ASN A 37 17.52 2.75 -24.95
N VAL A 38 16.21 2.72 -24.68
CA VAL A 38 15.62 2.56 -23.34
C VAL A 38 15.15 1.10 -23.20
N ARG A 39 16.10 0.18 -23.37
CA ARG A 39 15.86 -1.25 -23.14
C ARG A 39 15.87 -1.53 -21.65
N TRP A 40 15.00 -2.44 -21.24
CA TRP A 40 14.88 -2.90 -19.87
C TRP A 40 16.24 -3.39 -19.35
N ASP A 41 16.75 -2.78 -18.27
CA ASP A 41 17.74 -3.48 -17.48
C ASP A 41 17.03 -4.64 -16.77
N THR A 42 17.49 -5.84 -17.09
CA THR A 42 16.86 -7.11 -16.75
C THR A 42 16.90 -7.48 -15.26
N GLN A 43 17.46 -6.62 -14.39
CA GLN A 43 17.63 -6.86 -12.96
C GLN A 43 16.76 -5.99 -12.04
N THR A 44 16.07 -4.98 -12.56
CA THR A 44 15.38 -3.97 -11.73
C THR A 44 13.91 -4.34 -11.46
N ASN A 45 13.46 -4.18 -10.21
CA ASN A 45 12.04 -4.30 -9.80
C ASN A 45 11.19 -3.27 -10.57
N ARG A 46 9.99 -3.62 -11.05
CA ARG A 46 9.13 -2.70 -11.83
C ARG A 46 8.63 -1.47 -11.05
N GLU A 47 8.68 -1.48 -9.71
CA GLU A 47 8.47 -0.25 -8.92
C GLU A 47 9.61 0.76 -9.14
N THR A 48 10.85 0.28 -9.32
CA THR A 48 11.98 1.07 -9.78
C THR A 48 11.78 1.55 -11.24
N TRP A 49 11.06 0.77 -12.06
CA TRP A 49 10.66 1.20 -13.41
C TRP A 49 9.59 2.29 -13.43
N GLY A 50 8.65 2.31 -12.48
CA GLY A 50 7.72 3.44 -12.33
C GLY A 50 8.45 4.78 -12.19
N LEU A 51 9.66 4.74 -11.64
CA LEU A 51 10.56 5.87 -11.42
C LEU A 51 11.42 6.17 -12.65
N GLU A 52 11.90 5.14 -13.37
CA GLU A 52 12.51 5.32 -14.70
C GLU A 52 11.50 5.83 -15.74
N ALA A 53 10.24 5.42 -15.65
CA ALA A 53 9.14 5.93 -16.45
C ALA A 53 8.87 7.42 -16.16
N ILE A 54 9.03 7.88 -14.91
CA ILE A 54 9.03 9.32 -14.58
C ILE A 54 10.21 10.02 -15.28
N SER A 55 11.41 9.45 -15.25
CA SER A 55 12.59 9.98 -15.98
C SER A 55 12.35 10.03 -17.50
N VAL A 56 11.63 9.06 -18.05
CA VAL A 56 11.32 9.00 -19.49
C VAL A 56 10.19 9.94 -19.88
N ILE A 57 9.12 10.03 -19.10
CA ILE A 57 8.05 11.04 -19.29
C ILE A 57 8.63 12.44 -19.18
N SER A 58 9.56 12.62 -18.25
CA SER A 58 10.33 13.86 -18.09
C SER A 58 11.11 14.19 -19.36
N LYS A 59 11.79 13.22 -19.97
CA LYS A 59 12.52 13.39 -21.24
C LYS A 59 11.59 13.62 -22.44
N LEU A 60 10.43 12.97 -22.47
CA LEU A 60 9.41 13.16 -23.52
C LEU A 60 8.75 14.54 -23.45
N SER A 61 8.68 15.16 -22.26
CA SER A 61 8.15 16.53 -22.11
C SER A 61 9.01 17.64 -22.71
N LEU A 62 10.22 17.32 -23.18
CA LEU A 62 11.03 18.25 -23.98
C LEU A 62 10.41 18.57 -25.34
N VAL A 63 9.38 17.81 -25.76
CA VAL A 63 8.72 17.94 -27.06
C VAL A 63 7.40 18.73 -26.98
N ASP A 64 6.67 18.64 -25.87
CA ASP A 64 5.39 19.32 -25.63
C ASP A 64 5.44 20.06 -24.27
N GLU A 65 5.50 21.39 -24.29
CA GLU A 65 5.59 22.22 -23.08
C GLU A 65 4.24 22.87 -22.73
N PRO A 66 3.81 22.93 -21.44
CA PRO A 66 4.50 22.56 -20.20
C PRO A 66 4.07 21.22 -19.56
N LEU A 67 4.95 20.58 -18.77
CA LEU A 67 4.68 19.35 -18.02
C LEU A 67 4.25 19.63 -16.57
N ILE A 68 3.10 19.09 -16.16
CA ILE A 68 2.66 19.11 -14.75
C ILE A 68 2.60 17.67 -14.23
N MET A 69 3.36 17.39 -13.17
CA MET A 69 3.38 16.10 -12.48
C MET A 69 2.80 16.27 -11.07
N VAL A 70 1.73 15.55 -10.77
CA VAL A 70 1.11 15.54 -9.44
C VAL A 70 1.25 14.16 -8.83
N PHE A 71 1.89 14.11 -7.67
CA PHE A 71 2.07 12.91 -6.86
C PHE A 71 1.18 13.03 -5.63
N ASP A 72 0.33 12.03 -5.46
CA ASP A 72 -0.62 11.90 -4.34
C ASP A 72 -0.39 10.52 -3.69
N GLN A 73 -0.80 10.36 -2.43
CA GLN A 73 -0.71 9.10 -1.68
C GLN A 73 0.72 8.55 -1.54
N LEU A 74 1.68 9.42 -1.24
CA LEU A 74 3.10 9.07 -1.13
C LEU A 74 3.48 8.46 0.23
N GLU A 75 2.57 8.43 1.19
CA GLU A 75 2.75 7.99 2.58
C GLU A 75 3.37 6.59 2.65
N SER A 76 2.88 5.67 1.83
CA SER A 76 3.34 4.27 1.81
C SER A 76 4.83 4.12 1.43
N LEU A 77 5.42 5.08 0.71
CA LEU A 77 6.85 5.06 0.39
C LEU A 77 7.73 5.36 1.61
N GLY A 78 7.17 6.02 2.63
CA GLY A 78 7.88 6.33 3.88
C GLY A 78 8.20 5.11 4.72
N LEU A 79 7.50 3.99 4.51
CA LEU A 79 7.67 2.75 5.25
C LEU A 79 9.10 2.18 5.09
N GLU A 80 9.64 1.56 6.15
CA GLU A 80 11.02 1.03 6.12
C GLU A 80 11.23 0.00 5.01
N GLN A 81 10.27 -0.91 4.82
CA GLN A 81 10.29 -1.90 3.74
C GLN A 81 10.38 -1.28 2.32
N ASN A 82 9.93 -0.02 2.16
CA ASN A 82 9.92 0.70 0.90
C ASN A 82 11.10 1.67 0.76
N SER A 83 12.10 1.62 1.65
CA SER A 83 13.21 2.58 1.66
C SER A 83 13.97 2.66 0.33
N ASN A 84 14.17 1.53 -0.35
CA ASN A 84 14.83 1.51 -1.66
C ASN A 84 13.99 2.23 -2.74
N LEU A 85 12.67 2.11 -2.68
CA LEU A 85 11.75 2.79 -3.61
C LEU A 85 11.76 4.29 -3.37
N LEU A 86 11.76 4.71 -2.10
CA LEU A 86 11.85 6.12 -1.73
C LEU A 86 13.14 6.76 -2.27
N LEU A 87 14.29 6.09 -2.11
CA LEU A 87 15.58 6.58 -2.62
C LEU A 87 15.60 6.69 -4.14
N ALA A 88 15.05 5.69 -4.84
CA ALA A 88 14.92 5.72 -6.28
C ALA A 88 13.97 6.84 -6.74
N PHE A 89 12.89 7.08 -5.98
CA PHE A 89 11.92 8.14 -6.27
C PHE A 89 12.59 9.51 -6.19
N GLY A 90 13.27 9.79 -5.08
CA GLY A 90 13.99 11.06 -4.92
C GLY A 90 15.07 11.26 -5.99
N SER A 91 15.78 10.20 -6.37
CA SER A 91 16.78 10.27 -7.45
C SER A 91 16.17 10.64 -8.80
N SER A 92 15.00 10.08 -9.11
CA SER A 92 14.28 10.37 -10.37
C SER A 92 13.77 11.80 -10.40
N ILE A 93 13.21 12.29 -9.29
CA ILE A 93 12.78 13.70 -9.14
C ILE A 93 13.97 14.66 -9.31
N LYS A 94 15.13 14.32 -8.75
CA LYS A 94 16.37 15.12 -8.93
C LYS A 94 16.79 15.21 -10.40
N GLU A 95 16.73 14.10 -11.13
CA GLU A 95 17.02 14.05 -12.56
C GLU A 95 16.02 14.93 -13.34
N SER A 96 14.73 14.81 -13.04
CA SER A 96 13.66 15.64 -13.64
C SER A 96 13.94 17.14 -13.49
N PHE A 97 14.26 17.60 -12.28
CA PHE A 97 14.61 19.02 -12.04
C PHE A 97 15.85 19.49 -12.81
N THR A 98 16.75 18.58 -13.17
CA THR A 98 18.00 18.93 -13.85
C THR A 98 17.81 19.04 -15.36
N HIS A 99 16.92 18.23 -15.94
CA HIS A 99 16.79 18.11 -17.40
C HIS A 99 15.53 18.77 -17.97
N ILE A 100 14.50 19.03 -17.17
CA ILE A 100 13.25 19.64 -17.65
C ILE A 100 13.18 21.10 -17.20
N LYS A 101 13.15 22.03 -18.16
CA LYS A 101 13.14 23.47 -17.86
C LYS A 101 11.74 24.03 -17.58
N HIS A 102 10.69 23.37 -18.07
CA HIS A 102 9.30 23.82 -17.96
C HIS A 102 8.39 22.76 -17.32
N SER A 103 8.77 22.32 -16.11
CA SER A 103 7.98 21.38 -15.33
C SER A 103 7.51 21.93 -13.99
N LEU A 104 6.27 21.65 -13.63
CA LEU A 104 5.74 21.81 -12.28
C LEU A 104 5.57 20.44 -11.63
N ILE A 105 6.21 20.23 -10.48
CA ILE A 105 6.05 19.01 -9.68
C ILE A 105 5.31 19.38 -8.40
N ILE A 106 4.16 18.73 -8.17
CA ILE A 106 3.34 18.88 -6.97
C ILE A 106 3.38 17.55 -6.23
N SER A 107 3.76 17.57 -4.96
CA SER A 107 3.70 16.40 -4.07
C SER A 107 2.74 16.71 -2.93
N ILE A 108 1.71 15.89 -2.80
CA ILE A 108 0.68 15.99 -1.76
C ILE A 108 0.99 14.89 -0.74
N MET A 109 1.23 15.27 0.51
CA MET A 109 1.50 14.33 1.61
C MET A 109 1.27 14.98 2.97
N PHE A 110 1.11 14.16 4.01
CA PHE A 110 1.08 14.66 5.40
C PHE A 110 2.43 15.23 5.85
N PRO A 111 2.45 16.22 6.77
CA PRO A 111 3.68 16.78 7.32
C PRO A 111 4.63 15.73 7.92
N ASP A 112 4.09 14.79 8.70
CA ASP A 112 4.87 13.71 9.33
C ASP A 112 5.57 12.84 8.28
N SER A 113 4.89 12.55 7.17
CA SER A 113 5.44 11.78 6.05
C SER A 113 6.56 12.54 5.35
N TRP A 114 6.42 13.86 5.21
CA TRP A 114 7.48 14.71 4.66
C TRP A 114 8.73 14.71 5.54
N GLU A 115 8.59 14.75 6.87
CA GLU A 115 9.75 14.63 7.77
C GLU A 115 10.51 13.30 7.60
N ILE A 116 9.78 12.20 7.40
CA ILE A 116 10.40 10.89 7.10
C ILE A 116 11.17 10.95 5.78
N PHE A 117 10.60 11.57 4.75
CA PHE A 117 11.26 11.75 3.46
C PHE A 117 12.53 12.60 3.61
N GLN A 118 12.47 13.69 4.38
CA GLN A 118 13.63 14.55 4.63
C GLN A 118 14.79 13.83 5.32
N LYS A 119 14.49 12.88 6.23
CA LYS A 119 15.51 12.07 6.91
C LYS A 119 16.15 11.03 5.99
N LYS A 120 15.40 10.51 5.01
CA LYS A 120 15.84 9.42 4.12
C LYS A 120 16.43 9.92 2.80
N LEU A 121 15.99 11.06 2.29
CA LEU A 121 16.44 11.65 1.03
C LEU A 121 17.64 12.59 1.25
N ASN A 122 18.45 12.79 0.21
CA ASN A 122 19.56 13.73 0.30
C ASN A 122 19.07 15.20 0.27
N SER A 123 19.89 16.11 0.81
CA SER A 123 19.58 17.55 0.84
C SER A 123 19.30 18.13 -0.55
N SER A 124 20.03 17.67 -1.58
CA SER A 124 19.83 18.16 -2.95
C SER A 124 18.45 17.86 -3.55
N ILE A 125 17.73 16.87 -3.02
CA ILE A 125 16.35 16.56 -3.39
C ILE A 125 15.39 17.37 -2.52
N THR A 126 15.59 17.36 -1.21
CA THR A 126 14.69 18.04 -0.26
C THR A 126 14.68 19.55 -0.49
N ASP A 127 15.81 20.15 -0.85
CA ASP A 127 15.93 21.59 -1.11
C ASP A 127 15.20 21.99 -2.40
N ARG A 128 15.12 21.10 -3.39
CA ARG A 128 14.45 21.35 -4.68
C ARG A 128 12.95 21.06 -4.61
N GLN A 129 12.59 19.91 -4.06
CA GLN A 129 11.19 19.48 -3.92
C GLN A 129 10.47 20.29 -2.84
N GLY A 130 11.16 20.61 -1.74
CA GLY A 130 10.65 21.41 -0.64
C GLY A 130 10.89 22.91 -0.77
N ASN A 131 11.27 23.41 -1.96
CA ASN A 131 11.54 24.84 -2.19
C ASN A 131 10.31 25.72 -1.90
N VAL A 132 9.12 25.24 -2.26
CA VAL A 132 7.85 25.87 -1.92
C VAL A 132 7.00 24.85 -1.17
N GLN A 133 6.73 25.15 0.10
CA GLN A 133 5.85 24.33 0.94
C GLN A 133 4.59 25.12 1.25
N LEU A 134 3.46 24.54 0.86
CA LEU A 134 2.14 25.07 1.16
C LEU A 134 1.47 24.16 2.18
N THR A 135 1.35 24.65 3.41
CA THR A 135 0.63 23.93 4.46
C THR A 135 -0.84 24.30 4.41
N ILE A 136 -1.69 23.32 4.08
CA ILE A 136 -3.14 23.49 4.13
C ILE A 136 -3.57 23.30 5.59
N GLN A 137 -4.10 24.37 6.19
CA GLN A 137 -4.66 24.34 7.54
C GLN A 137 -6.05 23.72 7.53
N SER A 138 -6.45 23.13 8.66
CA SER A 138 -7.82 22.69 8.84
C SER A 138 -8.77 23.88 8.70
N PRO A 139 -9.89 23.74 7.95
CA PRO A 139 -10.88 24.79 7.81
C PRO A 139 -11.48 25.16 9.16
N ASN A 140 -11.77 26.44 9.35
CA ASN A 140 -12.46 26.89 10.56
C ASN A 140 -13.95 26.52 10.50
N ARG A 141 -14.68 26.73 11.60
CA ARG A 141 -16.10 26.38 11.70
C ARG A 141 -16.97 27.08 10.65
N GLN A 142 -16.69 28.34 10.33
CA GLN A 142 -17.41 29.10 9.31
C GLN A 142 -17.14 28.50 7.93
N ASP A 143 -15.88 28.21 7.60
CA ASP A 143 -15.49 27.59 6.33
C ASP A 143 -16.20 26.23 6.14
N LEU A 144 -16.34 25.45 7.21
CA LEU A 144 -17.05 24.17 7.20
C LEU A 144 -18.55 24.33 6.96
N GLU A 145 -19.18 25.34 7.58
CA GLU A 145 -20.59 25.65 7.34
C GLU A 145 -20.83 26.13 5.92
N ASP A 146 -19.97 27.02 5.42
CA ASP A 146 -20.03 27.53 4.04
C ASP A 146 -19.84 26.40 3.03
N LEU A 147 -18.94 25.44 3.31
CA LEU A 147 -18.72 24.24 2.49
C LEU A 147 -19.97 23.35 2.45
N LEU A 148 -20.65 23.15 3.59
CA LEU A 148 -21.91 22.39 3.62
C LEU A 148 -23.02 23.10 2.86
N ASN A 149 -23.14 24.43 3.00
CA ASN A 149 -24.09 25.21 2.23
C ASN A 149 -23.79 25.19 0.73
N LEU A 150 -22.51 25.20 0.34
CA LEU A 150 -22.10 25.03 -1.06
C LEU A 150 -22.56 23.69 -1.65
N HIS A 151 -22.49 22.60 -0.87
CA HIS A 151 -23.02 21.30 -1.29
C HIS A 151 -24.54 21.28 -1.46
N LEU A 152 -25.26 22.21 -0.81
CA LEU A 152 -26.71 22.34 -0.84
C LEU A 152 -27.20 23.45 -1.79
N GLN A 153 -26.31 24.20 -2.44
CA GLN A 153 -26.65 25.42 -3.17
C GLN A 153 -27.71 25.23 -4.27
N ASP A 154 -27.75 24.04 -4.88
CA ASP A 154 -28.68 23.70 -5.96
C ASP A 154 -30.00 23.12 -5.45
N LEU A 155 -30.14 22.99 -4.13
CA LEU A 155 -31.33 22.48 -3.46
C LEU A 155 -32.10 23.64 -2.80
N PRO A 156 -33.44 23.55 -2.68
CA PRO A 156 -34.26 24.58 -2.06
C PRO A 156 -34.19 24.55 -0.52
N VAL A 157 -33.08 24.05 0.04
CA VAL A 157 -32.90 23.83 1.47
C VAL A 157 -31.48 24.22 1.89
N SER A 158 -31.36 24.89 3.02
CA SER A 158 -30.09 25.28 3.61
C SER A 158 -29.66 24.34 4.74
N PHE A 159 -28.37 24.36 5.10
CA PHE A 159 -27.85 23.58 6.22
C PHE A 159 -28.62 23.86 7.52
N ASN A 160 -28.96 25.13 7.75
CA ASN A 160 -29.65 25.61 8.94
C ASN A 160 -31.14 25.21 8.99
N GLU A 161 -31.74 24.87 7.86
CA GLU A 161 -33.11 24.35 7.78
C GLU A 161 -33.17 22.82 7.96
N ILE A 162 -32.14 22.11 7.53
CA ILE A 162 -32.09 20.64 7.61
C ILE A 162 -31.73 20.17 9.02
N PHE A 163 -30.81 20.86 9.71
CA PHE A 163 -30.27 20.43 11.00
C PHE A 163 -30.58 21.43 12.12
N ASN A 164 -30.88 20.95 13.33
CA ASN A 164 -31.10 21.80 14.50
C ASN A 164 -29.76 22.24 15.15
N SER A 165 -29.80 23.19 16.08
CA SER A 165 -28.57 23.76 16.69
C SER A 165 -27.64 22.74 17.36
N GLU A 166 -28.18 21.69 17.99
CA GLU A 166 -27.38 20.64 18.62
C GLU A 166 -26.70 19.75 17.56
N GLU A 167 -27.45 19.36 16.52
CA GLU A 167 -26.94 18.58 15.39
C GLU A 167 -25.87 19.36 14.61
N GLN A 168 -26.09 20.65 14.35
CA GLN A 168 -25.13 21.52 13.69
C GLN A 168 -23.83 21.61 14.49
N LYS A 169 -23.94 21.76 15.82
CA LYS A 169 -22.78 21.79 16.70
C LYS A 169 -22.01 20.48 16.63
N ASP A 170 -22.69 19.34 16.61
CA ASP A 170 -22.06 18.02 16.52
C ASP A 170 -21.39 17.74 15.16
N ILE A 171 -22.06 18.14 14.07
CA ILE A 171 -21.55 18.07 12.70
C ILE A 171 -20.28 18.94 12.54
N LEU A 172 -20.33 20.18 12.99
CA LEU A 172 -19.24 21.15 12.86
C LEU A 172 -18.13 20.97 13.91
N HIS A 173 -18.32 20.12 14.91
CA HIS A 173 -17.27 19.78 15.88
C HIS A 173 -16.18 18.87 15.28
N GLN A 174 -16.48 18.23 14.14
CA GLN A 174 -15.53 17.36 13.46
C GLN A 174 -14.37 18.16 12.86
N GLN A 175 -13.13 17.71 13.06
CA GLN A 175 -11.91 18.40 12.63
C GLN A 175 -11.52 18.16 11.16
N VAL A 176 -12.25 17.26 10.47
CA VAL A 176 -11.93 16.82 9.11
C VAL A 176 -13.16 17.00 8.23
N ILE A 177 -13.03 17.66 7.08
CA ILE A 177 -14.14 17.93 6.14
C ILE A 177 -14.96 16.67 5.84
N ARG A 178 -14.28 15.54 5.57
CA ARG A 178 -14.95 14.26 5.31
C ARG A 178 -15.81 13.80 6.48
N LYS A 179 -15.35 13.97 7.73
CA LYS A 179 -16.14 13.65 8.92
C LYS A 179 -17.33 14.57 9.08
N VAL A 180 -17.16 15.86 8.82
CA VAL A 180 -18.27 16.83 8.85
C VAL A 180 -19.36 16.39 7.87
N ILE A 181 -18.99 16.09 6.61
CA ILE A 181 -19.93 15.64 5.58
C ILE A 181 -20.58 14.31 5.96
N ASN A 182 -19.80 13.31 6.37
CA ASN A 182 -20.35 12.01 6.79
C ASN A 182 -21.29 12.15 7.97
N ARG A 183 -20.95 13.03 8.94
CA ARG A 183 -21.79 13.28 10.10
C ARG A 183 -23.12 13.93 9.71
N ALA A 184 -23.10 14.87 8.78
CA ALA A 184 -24.32 15.46 8.22
C ALA A 184 -25.16 14.41 7.49
N ILE A 185 -24.53 13.50 6.73
CA ILE A 185 -25.20 12.38 6.07
C ILE A 185 -25.86 11.44 7.09
N ASP A 186 -25.19 11.14 8.20
CA ASP A 186 -25.73 10.27 9.25
C ASP A 186 -26.99 10.89 9.89
N TYR A 187 -26.95 12.17 10.24
CA TYR A 187 -28.11 12.88 10.76
C TYR A 187 -29.25 12.96 9.73
N TYR A 188 -28.93 13.16 8.45
CA TYR A 188 -29.93 13.15 7.40
C TYR A 188 -30.59 11.78 7.25
N ARG A 189 -29.81 10.69 7.28
CA ARG A 189 -30.32 9.31 7.26
C ARG A 189 -31.16 8.98 8.50
N PHE A 190 -30.78 9.49 9.66
CA PHE A 190 -31.60 9.37 10.87
C PHE A 190 -32.98 10.00 10.68
N LYS A 191 -33.02 11.22 10.13
CA LYS A 191 -34.29 11.93 9.88
C LYS A 191 -35.15 11.29 8.78
N ARG A 192 -34.52 10.78 7.72
CA ARG A 192 -35.23 10.21 6.56
C ARG A 192 -35.63 8.75 6.78
N ASP A 193 -34.71 7.93 7.27
CA ASP A 193 -34.81 6.47 7.29
C ASP A 193 -34.90 5.89 8.71
N GLY A 194 -34.78 6.72 9.76
CA GLY A 194 -34.77 6.27 11.16
C GLY A 194 -33.49 5.53 11.57
N ILE A 195 -32.42 5.59 10.77
CA ILE A 195 -31.15 4.92 11.05
C ILE A 195 -30.42 5.68 12.18
N PRO A 196 -30.13 5.06 13.33
CA PRO A 196 -29.53 5.75 14.46
C PRO A 196 -28.18 6.37 14.11
N VAL A 197 -27.97 7.61 14.57
CA VAL A 197 -26.70 8.33 14.39
C VAL A 197 -25.61 7.65 15.24
N PRO A 198 -24.44 7.30 14.67
CA PRO A 198 -23.33 6.73 15.43
C PRO A 198 -22.95 7.61 16.64
N GLN A 199 -22.80 7.06 17.84
CA GLN A 199 -22.38 7.89 18.99
C GLN A 199 -20.89 8.21 18.90
N LEU A 200 -20.53 9.50 19.00
CA LEU A 200 -19.14 9.91 19.19
C LEU A 200 -18.72 9.51 20.60
N GLN A 201 -18.07 8.36 20.75
CA GLN A 201 -17.43 8.05 22.03
C GLN A 201 -16.25 9.02 22.23
N PRO A 202 -16.05 9.54 23.45
CA PRO A 202 -14.82 10.26 23.76
C PRO A 202 -13.68 9.29 23.53
N LYS A 203 -12.94 9.50 22.43
CA LYS A 203 -11.69 8.82 22.21
C LYS A 203 -10.84 9.13 23.44
N ALA A 204 -10.55 8.13 24.28
CA ALA A 204 -9.29 8.13 25.01
C ALA A 204 -8.24 8.54 23.98
N GLN A 205 -7.38 9.51 24.26
CA GLN A 205 -6.37 9.97 23.30
C GLN A 205 -5.66 8.74 22.73
N TYR A 206 -6.11 8.30 21.56
CA TYR A 206 -5.50 7.20 20.85
C TYR A 206 -4.26 7.84 20.26
N GLN A 207 -3.20 7.85 21.07
CA GLN A 207 -1.84 7.87 20.55
C GLN A 207 -1.83 6.76 19.51
N THR A 208 -1.79 7.17 18.25
CA THR A 208 -1.61 6.24 17.14
C THR A 208 -0.43 5.36 17.47
N SER A 209 -0.46 4.09 17.07
CA SER A 209 0.67 3.17 17.22
C SER A 209 1.99 3.79 16.70
N HIS A 210 1.93 4.74 15.76
CA HIS A 210 3.04 5.60 15.36
C HIS A 210 3.58 6.56 16.45
N GLN A 211 2.72 7.24 17.21
CA GLN A 211 3.14 8.08 18.34
C GLN A 211 3.71 7.21 19.47
N THR A 212 3.09 6.09 19.81
CA THR A 212 3.62 5.19 20.84
C THR A 212 4.95 4.56 20.40
N ILE A 213 5.11 4.15 19.14
CA ILE A 213 6.37 3.62 18.61
C ILE A 213 7.44 4.73 18.56
N LEU A 214 7.11 5.96 18.18
CA LEU A 214 8.06 7.08 18.17
C LEU A 214 8.46 7.53 19.58
N GLU A 215 7.52 7.58 20.52
CA GLU A 215 7.77 7.88 21.94
C GLU A 215 8.61 6.76 22.57
N VAL A 216 8.28 5.49 22.34
CA VAL A 216 9.05 4.32 22.80
C VAL A 216 10.44 4.28 22.14
N SER A 217 10.56 4.61 20.86
CA SER A 217 11.86 4.69 20.17
C SER A 217 12.71 5.84 20.70
N SER A 218 12.11 6.99 20.99
CA SER A 218 12.80 8.13 21.60
C SER A 218 13.21 7.85 23.05
N ALA A 219 12.37 7.11 23.80
CA ALA A 219 12.66 6.66 25.14
C ALA A 219 13.76 5.59 25.15
N LEU A 220 13.74 4.65 24.20
CA LEU A 220 14.81 3.66 24.01
C LEU A 220 16.12 4.31 23.60
N LEU A 221 16.11 5.35 22.75
CA LEU A 221 17.31 6.12 22.43
C LEU A 221 17.88 6.85 23.65
N LYS A 222 17.01 7.46 24.47
CA LYS A 222 17.43 8.10 25.74
C LYS A 222 17.97 7.08 26.75
N ILE A 223 17.35 5.90 26.84
CA ILE A 223 17.82 4.80 27.68
C ILE A 223 19.15 4.27 27.16
N SER A 224 19.31 4.09 25.84
CA SER A 224 20.57 3.65 25.23
C SER A 224 21.69 4.66 25.47
N GLN A 225 21.42 5.96 25.34
CA GLN A 225 22.35 7.03 25.70
C GLN A 225 22.68 7.03 27.21
N SER A 226 21.69 6.83 28.07
CA SER A 226 21.91 6.71 29.53
C SER A 226 22.71 5.45 29.88
N VAL A 227 22.52 4.34 29.16
CA VAL A 227 23.28 3.09 29.31
C VAL A 227 24.71 3.26 28.79
N GLU A 228 24.93 4.01 27.71
CA GLU A 228 26.27 4.39 27.24
C GLU A 228 26.98 5.33 28.21
N GLU A 229 26.29 6.34 28.74
CA GLU A 229 26.82 7.23 29.78
C GLU A 229 27.12 6.47 31.08
N LEU A 230 26.25 5.53 31.48
CA LEU A 230 26.47 4.65 32.61
C LEU A 230 27.62 3.67 32.35
N SER A 231 27.75 3.14 31.13
CA SER A 231 28.86 2.27 30.73
C SER A 231 30.19 3.02 30.71
N GLN A 232 30.21 4.27 30.25
CA GLN A 232 31.38 5.16 30.32
C GLN A 232 31.71 5.56 31.77
N LYS A 233 30.69 5.78 32.62
CA LYS A 233 30.86 5.98 34.07
C LYS A 233 31.33 4.71 34.78
N LEU A 234 30.87 3.52 34.39
CA LEU A 234 31.31 2.25 34.95
C LEU A 234 32.76 1.95 34.55
N ASN A 235 33.12 2.20 33.30
CA ASN A 235 34.49 2.04 32.80
C ASN A 235 35.47 3.00 33.45
N SER A 236 35.02 4.17 33.93
CA SER A 236 35.84 5.08 34.74
C SER A 236 35.89 4.71 36.23
N LEU A 237 34.96 3.88 36.72
CA LEU A 237 34.93 3.37 38.10
C LEU A 237 35.63 2.01 38.27
N LEU A 238 35.90 1.27 37.19
CA LEU A 238 36.54 -0.05 37.19
C LEU A 238 38.08 -0.03 37.41
N VAL A 239 38.65 1.09 37.87
CA VAL A 239 40.08 1.21 38.25
C VAL A 239 40.33 0.98 39.75
N GLN A 240 39.33 0.61 40.56
CA GLN A 240 39.57 0.25 41.96
C GLN A 240 38.87 -1.05 42.37
N GLU A 241 39.63 -1.90 43.04
CA GLU A 241 39.32 -3.28 43.47
C GLU A 241 38.14 -3.39 44.45
N PRO A 242 37.54 -4.61 44.57
CA PRO A 242 36.20 -4.78 45.14
C PRO A 242 36.18 -5.04 46.64
N THR A 243 35.13 -4.55 47.31
CA THR A 243 34.67 -5.05 48.62
C THR A 243 33.17 -5.39 48.57
N PRO A 244 32.72 -6.47 49.23
CA PRO A 244 31.38 -7.02 49.02
C PRO A 244 30.41 -6.62 50.14
N VAL A 245 29.20 -6.12 49.82
CA VAL A 245 28.09 -6.17 50.78
C VAL A 245 26.71 -6.29 50.10
N SER A 246 26.05 -7.39 50.46
CA SER A 246 24.63 -7.73 50.68
C SER A 246 23.48 -6.98 49.99
N THR A 247 22.66 -7.81 49.34
CA THR A 247 21.25 -7.66 48.97
C THR A 247 20.30 -7.45 50.15
N SER A 248 19.36 -6.52 50.00
CA SER A 248 17.99 -6.65 50.51
C SER A 248 17.04 -5.71 49.76
N VAL A 249 15.96 -6.26 49.18
CA VAL A 249 14.80 -5.51 48.68
C VAL A 249 13.60 -5.87 49.55
N PRO A 250 12.81 -4.89 50.03
CA PRO A 250 11.42 -5.12 50.38
C PRO A 250 10.47 -4.41 49.39
N GLY A 251 9.39 -5.12 49.06
CA GLY A 251 8.47 -4.80 47.99
C GLY A 251 7.46 -3.68 48.25
N LEU A 252 6.82 -3.28 47.15
CA LEU A 252 5.61 -2.45 47.15
C LEU A 252 4.52 -3.16 46.34
N ARG A 253 3.40 -3.34 47.03
CA ARG A 253 2.15 -3.98 46.63
C ARG A 253 1.30 -2.92 45.92
N VAL A 254 0.91 -3.18 44.67
CA VAL A 254 -0.07 -2.35 43.95
C VAL A 254 -1.39 -3.10 43.94
N GLU A 255 -2.41 -2.49 44.53
CA GLU A 255 -3.81 -2.93 44.45
C GLU A 255 -4.34 -2.68 43.05
N THR A 256 -4.76 -3.75 42.36
CA THR A 256 -5.43 -3.69 41.07
C THR A 256 -6.94 -3.60 41.28
N THR A 257 -7.48 -2.39 41.13
CA THR A 257 -8.92 -2.19 40.94
C THR A 257 -9.26 -2.61 39.51
N GLN A 258 -9.90 -3.77 39.36
CA GLN A 258 -10.45 -4.22 38.07
C GLN A 258 -11.67 -3.38 37.71
N VAL A 259 -11.51 -2.47 36.75
CA VAL A 259 -12.62 -1.93 35.97
C VAL A 259 -12.60 -2.64 34.62
N VAL A 260 -13.58 -3.50 34.38
CA VAL A 260 -13.81 -4.14 33.09
C VAL A 260 -14.47 -3.12 32.15
N PRO A 261 -13.87 -2.72 31.02
CA PRO A 261 -14.55 -1.92 30.02
C PRO A 261 -15.26 -2.85 29.03
N GLN A 262 -16.58 -2.96 29.14
CA GLN A 262 -17.44 -3.47 28.06
C GLN A 262 -17.82 -2.30 27.13
N SER A 263 -17.84 -2.56 25.80
CA SER A 263 -18.49 -1.78 24.72
C SER A 263 -17.71 -0.74 23.86
N LEU A 264 -16.43 -0.97 23.55
CA LEU A 264 -15.69 -0.22 22.49
C LEU A 264 -15.68 -0.91 21.11
N VAL A 265 -15.95 -2.21 21.06
CA VAL A 265 -15.67 -3.06 19.86
C VAL A 265 -16.78 -3.01 18.79
N SER A 266 -17.95 -2.41 19.05
CA SER A 266 -19.12 -2.57 18.15
C SER A 266 -19.26 -1.55 17.02
N LEU A 267 -18.80 -0.30 17.17
CA LEU A 267 -19.09 0.77 16.21
C LEU A 267 -18.03 0.92 15.11
N GLU A 268 -16.74 0.79 15.45
CA GLU A 268 -15.64 0.80 14.47
C GLU A 268 -15.73 -0.43 13.56
N SER A 269 -16.04 -1.60 14.13
CA SER A 269 -16.28 -2.84 13.39
C SER A 269 -17.46 -2.71 12.42
N GLN A 270 -18.54 -2.01 12.82
CA GLN A 270 -19.68 -1.75 11.93
C GLN A 270 -19.29 -0.82 10.77
N THR A 271 -18.57 0.27 11.06
CA THR A 271 -18.09 1.22 10.04
C THR A 271 -17.19 0.53 9.02
N LEU A 272 -16.29 -0.33 9.50
CA LEU A 272 -15.40 -1.11 8.66
C LEU A 272 -16.17 -2.16 7.84
N PHE A 273 -17.13 -2.84 8.43
CA PHE A 273 -17.97 -3.81 7.73
C PHE A 273 -18.77 -3.15 6.59
N ASP A 274 -19.32 -1.96 6.82
CA ASP A 274 -20.04 -1.19 5.81
C ASP A 274 -19.10 -0.72 4.69
N TYR A 275 -17.90 -0.26 5.05
CA TYR A 275 -16.84 0.07 4.10
C TYR A 275 -16.47 -1.14 3.23
N LEU A 276 -16.15 -2.28 3.85
CA LEU A 276 -15.75 -3.52 3.14
C LEU A 276 -16.84 -4.00 2.20
N ASN A 277 -18.11 -3.97 2.63
CA ASN A 277 -19.24 -4.32 1.77
C ASN A 277 -19.41 -3.38 0.59
N LYS A 278 -19.37 -2.07 0.82
CA LYS A 278 -19.51 -1.06 -0.24
C LYS A 278 -18.36 -1.18 -1.24
N GLN A 279 -17.14 -1.30 -0.74
CA GLN A 279 -15.94 -1.36 -1.57
C GLN A 279 -15.88 -2.68 -2.35
N LYS A 280 -16.22 -3.81 -1.74
CA LYS A 280 -16.32 -5.09 -2.45
C LYS A 280 -17.32 -5.02 -3.61
N LYS A 281 -18.53 -4.50 -3.37
CA LYS A 281 -19.55 -4.33 -4.41
C LYS A 281 -19.06 -3.42 -5.54
N TYR A 282 -18.39 -2.32 -5.19
CA TYR A 282 -17.81 -1.40 -6.16
C TYR A 282 -16.75 -2.11 -7.02
N LEU A 283 -15.79 -2.82 -6.41
CA LEU A 283 -14.74 -3.55 -7.10
C LEU A 283 -15.30 -4.66 -8.00
N GLU A 284 -16.32 -5.39 -7.56
CA GLU A 284 -17.00 -6.40 -8.39
C GLU A 284 -17.69 -5.78 -9.61
N GLN A 285 -18.34 -4.63 -9.44
CA GLN A 285 -18.98 -3.91 -10.54
C GLN A 285 -17.94 -3.33 -11.50
N GLU A 286 -16.88 -2.73 -10.98
CA GLU A 286 -15.76 -2.21 -11.78
C GLU A 286 -15.08 -3.32 -12.57
N TYR A 287 -14.84 -4.48 -11.95
CA TYR A 287 -14.27 -5.63 -12.65
C TYR A 287 -15.16 -6.00 -13.84
N LYS A 288 -16.47 -6.19 -13.61
CA LYS A 288 -17.41 -6.57 -14.68
C LYS A 288 -17.50 -5.53 -15.79
N LYS A 289 -17.39 -4.24 -15.47
CA LYS A 289 -17.53 -3.14 -16.43
C LYS A 289 -16.26 -2.86 -17.23
N SER A 290 -15.10 -2.85 -16.58
CA SER A 290 -13.89 -2.23 -17.13
C SER A 290 -12.63 -3.10 -17.04
N HIS A 291 -12.69 -4.30 -16.44
CA HIS A 291 -11.51 -5.17 -16.30
C HIS A 291 -10.86 -5.53 -17.64
N HIS A 292 -11.67 -5.91 -18.63
CA HIS A 292 -11.20 -6.23 -20.00
C HIS A 292 -10.53 -5.03 -20.72
N LEU A 293 -10.72 -3.80 -20.23
CA LEU A 293 -10.09 -2.59 -20.77
C LEU A 293 -8.83 -2.19 -19.98
N LYS A 294 -8.63 -2.77 -18.80
CA LYS A 294 -7.49 -2.49 -17.93
C LYS A 294 -6.32 -3.38 -18.34
N ILE A 295 -5.16 -2.75 -18.51
CA ILE A 295 -3.90 -3.45 -18.72
C ILE A 295 -3.34 -3.77 -17.33
N ILE A 296 -3.32 -5.05 -16.96
CA ILE A 296 -2.83 -5.53 -15.67
C ILE A 296 -1.57 -6.37 -15.84
N THR A 297 -0.62 -6.20 -14.93
CA THR A 297 0.71 -6.81 -15.03
C THR A 297 1.00 -7.73 -13.85
N PRO A 298 1.84 -8.76 -14.02
CA PRO A 298 2.26 -9.63 -12.92
C PRO A 298 2.89 -8.87 -11.75
N SER A 299 3.65 -7.80 -12.04
CA SER A 299 4.33 -7.02 -11.01
C SER A 299 3.37 -6.15 -10.22
N GLN A 300 2.26 -5.69 -10.82
CA GLN A 300 1.21 -4.97 -10.07
C GLN A 300 0.60 -5.89 -9.03
N ASP A 301 0.14 -7.08 -9.42
CA ASP A 301 -0.48 -8.00 -8.47
C ASP A 301 0.54 -8.55 -7.45
N ARG A 302 1.80 -8.76 -7.85
CA ARG A 302 2.90 -9.03 -6.92
C ARG A 302 3.13 -7.88 -5.93
N GLY A 303 3.07 -6.63 -6.39
CA GLY A 303 3.18 -5.43 -5.55
C GLY A 303 2.03 -5.34 -4.54
N LYS A 304 0.78 -5.55 -4.98
CA LYS A 304 -0.39 -5.61 -4.09
C LYS A 304 -0.20 -6.67 -3.00
N LEU A 305 0.24 -7.87 -3.40
CA LEU A 305 0.51 -8.95 -2.46
C LEU A 305 1.67 -8.60 -1.52
N GLN A 306 2.75 -7.99 -2.00
CA GLN A 306 3.86 -7.51 -1.17
C GLN A 306 3.37 -6.52 -0.11
N THR A 307 2.53 -5.55 -0.49
CA THR A 307 1.95 -4.57 0.43
C THR A 307 1.17 -5.27 1.54
N ILE A 308 0.30 -6.22 1.19
CA ILE A 308 -0.48 -6.98 2.16
C ILE A 308 0.43 -7.79 3.09
N LEU A 309 1.34 -8.59 2.52
CA LEU A 309 2.21 -9.46 3.32
C LEU A 309 3.11 -8.66 4.26
N SER A 310 3.71 -7.57 3.79
CA SER A 310 4.61 -6.73 4.60
C SER A 310 3.87 -6.06 5.74
N THR A 311 2.62 -5.65 5.50
CA THR A 311 1.75 -5.06 6.52
C THR A 311 1.31 -6.10 7.57
N CYS A 312 1.00 -7.31 7.14
CA CYS A 312 0.51 -8.38 8.02
C CYS A 312 1.62 -9.19 8.71
N HIS A 313 2.89 -9.01 8.32
CA HIS A 313 4.06 -9.74 8.83
C HIS A 313 4.10 -9.79 10.37
N GLN A 314 3.95 -8.62 11.02
CA GLN A 314 4.05 -8.51 12.47
C GLN A 314 2.88 -9.17 13.21
N ILE A 315 1.70 -9.23 12.59
CA ILE A 315 0.48 -9.77 13.21
C ILE A 315 0.47 -11.30 13.15
N TYR A 316 0.89 -11.86 12.01
CA TYR A 316 0.79 -13.30 11.76
C TYR A 316 2.11 -14.07 11.92
N GLY A 317 3.24 -13.38 12.06
CA GLY A 317 4.55 -13.97 12.35
C GLY A 317 5.06 -14.91 11.25
N PHE A 318 5.35 -14.39 10.06
CA PHE A 318 5.90 -15.14 8.93
C PHE A 318 6.97 -14.32 8.20
N ASP A 319 8.01 -14.90 7.62
CA ASP A 319 8.95 -14.14 6.79
C ASP A 319 8.51 -14.05 5.33
N ILE A 320 9.04 -13.04 4.61
CA ILE A 320 8.77 -12.82 3.19
C ILE A 320 10.08 -12.90 2.42
N ASP A 321 10.08 -13.66 1.34
CA ASP A 321 11.23 -13.86 0.45
C ASP A 321 10.76 -13.93 -1.02
N HIS A 322 11.69 -14.07 -1.97
CA HIS A 322 11.40 -14.33 -3.38
C HIS A 322 12.39 -15.37 -3.93
N LEU A 323 11.94 -16.18 -4.88
CA LEU A 323 12.79 -17.16 -5.55
C LEU A 323 13.43 -16.58 -6.80
N LYS A 324 14.72 -16.86 -6.98
CA LYS A 324 15.52 -16.52 -8.16
C LYS A 324 16.18 -17.79 -8.71
N LEU A 325 16.37 -17.84 -10.03
CA LEU A 325 17.05 -18.95 -10.70
C LEU A 325 18.33 -18.45 -11.39
N GLY A 326 19.35 -18.12 -10.58
CA GLY A 326 20.58 -17.52 -11.08
C GLY A 326 20.30 -16.25 -11.89
N ARG A 327 20.78 -16.19 -13.14
CA ARG A 327 20.51 -15.09 -14.08
C ARG A 327 19.24 -15.29 -14.91
N LYS A 328 18.55 -16.42 -14.78
CA LYS A 328 17.35 -16.71 -15.58
C LYS A 328 16.14 -16.00 -14.98
N LYS A 329 15.36 -15.38 -15.86
CA LYS A 329 14.11 -14.70 -15.54
C LYS A 329 13.02 -15.72 -15.20
N VAL A 330 12.45 -15.60 -14.00
CA VAL A 330 11.33 -16.43 -13.48
C VAL A 330 10.05 -15.59 -13.43
N PRO A 331 8.86 -16.18 -13.31
CA PRO A 331 7.63 -15.42 -13.02
C PRO A 331 7.81 -14.54 -11.79
N GLU A 332 7.11 -13.40 -11.76
CA GLU A 332 7.04 -12.55 -10.57
C GLU A 332 6.49 -13.38 -9.42
N ASN A 333 7.24 -13.49 -8.31
CA ASN A 333 6.87 -14.39 -7.24
C ASN A 333 7.20 -13.82 -5.86
N LEU A 334 6.42 -14.26 -4.88
CA LEU A 334 6.63 -14.01 -3.46
C LEU A 334 6.49 -15.30 -2.67
N VAL A 335 7.39 -15.49 -1.72
CA VAL A 335 7.41 -16.63 -0.81
C VAL A 335 7.06 -16.16 0.58
N LEU A 336 5.98 -16.71 1.13
CA LEU A 336 5.68 -16.63 2.55
C LEU A 336 6.31 -17.83 3.26
N ILE A 337 7.07 -17.56 4.32
CA ILE A 337 7.75 -18.58 5.13
C ILE A 337 7.16 -18.51 6.54
N LYS A 338 6.38 -19.52 6.92
CA LYS A 338 5.82 -19.61 8.27
C LYS A 338 6.22 -20.93 8.88
N GLU A 339 6.94 -20.85 10.00
CA GLU A 339 7.52 -22.01 10.68
C GLU A 339 8.38 -22.88 9.74
N ARG A 340 7.83 -24.01 9.26
CA ARG A 340 8.50 -24.95 8.33
C ARG A 340 7.80 -25.05 6.98
N GLN A 341 6.77 -24.25 6.75
CA GLN A 341 6.00 -24.24 5.51
C GLN A 341 6.39 -23.03 4.67
N ARG A 342 6.48 -23.26 3.34
CA ARG A 342 6.82 -22.23 2.36
C ARG A 342 5.74 -22.21 1.29
N PHE A 343 5.20 -21.04 1.02
CA PHE A 343 4.16 -20.81 0.02
C PHE A 343 4.66 -19.79 -0.98
N CYS A 344 4.93 -20.22 -2.21
CA CYS A 344 5.33 -19.38 -3.33
C CYS A 344 4.11 -19.03 -4.18
N VAL A 345 3.73 -17.77 -4.23
CA VAL A 345 2.68 -17.26 -5.13
C VAL A 345 3.38 -16.58 -6.31
N SER A 346 3.13 -17.09 -7.52
CA SER A 346 3.74 -16.63 -8.76
C SER A 346 2.68 -16.09 -9.72
N PHE A 347 2.96 -14.98 -10.40
CA PHE A 347 2.07 -14.37 -11.39
C PHE A 347 2.67 -14.47 -12.80
N ILE A 348 1.89 -14.92 -13.78
CA ILE A 348 2.34 -15.06 -15.17
C ILE A 348 1.25 -14.66 -16.18
N TYR A 349 1.40 -13.49 -16.80
CA TYR A 349 0.42 -12.95 -17.76
C TYR A 349 0.99 -12.83 -19.18
N GLU A 350 2.28 -13.17 -19.36
CA GLU A 350 2.94 -13.14 -20.65
C GLU A 350 2.43 -14.23 -21.61
N GLU A 351 2.85 -14.10 -22.87
CA GLU A 351 2.48 -14.98 -23.98
C GLU A 351 3.70 -15.60 -24.66
N SER A 352 3.42 -16.56 -25.54
CA SER A 352 4.38 -17.09 -26.53
C SER A 352 5.70 -17.57 -25.91
N SER A 353 6.84 -17.26 -26.53
CA SER A 353 8.15 -17.72 -26.08
C SER A 353 8.51 -17.22 -24.68
N THR A 354 8.07 -16.01 -24.31
CA THR A 354 8.27 -15.46 -22.96
C THR A 354 7.54 -16.30 -21.92
N PHE A 355 6.27 -16.62 -22.14
CA PHE A 355 5.52 -17.55 -21.29
C PHE A 355 6.26 -18.88 -21.14
N THR A 356 6.61 -19.53 -22.26
CA THR A 356 7.30 -20.83 -22.27
C THR A 356 8.63 -20.81 -21.48
N ASN A 357 9.42 -19.75 -21.65
CA ASN A 357 10.69 -19.61 -20.92
C ASN A 357 10.46 -19.43 -19.41
N ARG A 358 9.46 -18.63 -19.02
CA ARG A 358 9.14 -18.36 -17.62
C ARG A 358 8.61 -19.61 -16.91
N ILE A 359 7.67 -20.34 -17.51
CA ILE A 359 7.13 -21.57 -16.91
C ILE A 359 8.20 -22.66 -16.81
N LYS A 360 9.09 -22.80 -17.81
CA LYS A 360 10.22 -23.73 -17.75
C LYS A 360 11.20 -23.41 -16.62
N ASN A 361 11.41 -22.12 -16.35
CA ASN A 361 12.25 -21.68 -15.23
C ASN A 361 11.53 -21.87 -13.88
N LEU A 362 10.20 -21.68 -13.83
CA LEU A 362 9.42 -22.00 -12.65
C LEU A 362 9.46 -23.49 -12.33
N ASN A 363 9.33 -24.38 -13.33
CA ASN A 363 9.45 -25.83 -13.13
C ASN A 363 10.81 -26.22 -12.52
N GLN A 364 11.89 -25.57 -12.91
CA GLN A 364 13.20 -25.76 -12.27
C GLN A 364 13.19 -25.32 -10.79
N LEU A 365 12.51 -24.23 -10.46
CA LEU A 365 12.35 -23.80 -9.06
C LEU A 365 11.51 -24.77 -8.25
N VAL A 366 10.43 -25.32 -8.83
CA VAL A 366 9.57 -26.33 -8.17
C VAL A 366 10.40 -27.56 -7.79
N VAL A 367 11.19 -28.09 -8.73
CA VAL A 367 12.07 -29.24 -8.48
C VAL A 367 13.15 -28.92 -7.43
N GLY A 368 13.72 -27.72 -7.48
CA GLY A 368 14.73 -27.27 -6.51
C GLY A 368 14.20 -27.00 -5.10
N ASN A 369 12.88 -26.88 -4.92
CA ASN A 369 12.26 -26.51 -3.65
C ASN A 369 11.12 -27.49 -3.27
N PRO A 370 11.41 -28.77 -3.01
CA PRO A 370 10.40 -29.83 -2.86
C PRO A 370 9.47 -29.68 -1.65
N LYS A 371 9.80 -28.79 -0.70
CA LYS A 371 8.98 -28.48 0.49
C LYS A 371 8.15 -27.20 0.34
N THR A 372 8.21 -26.55 -0.81
CA THR A 372 7.49 -25.31 -1.07
C THR A 372 6.24 -25.62 -1.89
N TYR A 373 5.11 -25.07 -1.47
CA TYR A 373 3.89 -25.08 -2.25
C TYR A 373 3.90 -23.91 -3.22
N PHE A 374 3.64 -24.16 -4.50
CA PHE A 374 3.67 -23.16 -5.57
C PHE A 374 2.26 -22.95 -6.13
N ALA A 375 1.75 -21.73 -6.01
CA ALA A 375 0.56 -21.29 -6.72
C ALA A 375 0.98 -20.46 -7.94
N LEU A 376 0.49 -20.80 -9.12
CA LEU A 376 0.70 -20.05 -10.35
C LEU A 376 -0.60 -19.39 -10.79
N LEU A 377 -0.66 -18.07 -10.70
CA LEU A 377 -1.82 -17.26 -10.98
C LEU A 377 -1.69 -16.66 -12.39
N ARG A 378 -2.74 -16.82 -13.20
CA ARG A 378 -2.85 -16.23 -14.53
C ARG A 378 -4.18 -15.50 -14.67
N ASP A 379 -4.15 -14.23 -15.06
CA ASP A 379 -5.38 -13.44 -15.24
C ASP A 379 -6.26 -14.03 -16.35
N LEU A 380 -7.58 -14.08 -16.13
CA LEU A 380 -8.55 -14.64 -17.08
C LEU A 380 -8.56 -13.93 -18.44
N GLU A 381 -8.23 -12.63 -18.47
CA GLU A 381 -8.16 -11.86 -19.72
C GLU A 381 -6.81 -12.04 -20.43
N SER A 382 -5.86 -12.77 -19.82
CA SER A 382 -4.58 -13.10 -20.46
C SER A 382 -4.82 -13.96 -21.69
N PRO A 383 -4.10 -13.73 -22.81
CA PRO A 383 -4.36 -14.50 -24.02
C PRO A 383 -4.08 -16.00 -23.85
N VAL A 384 -4.86 -16.77 -24.59
CA VAL A 384 -4.84 -18.23 -24.56
C VAL A 384 -3.44 -18.76 -24.92
N ILE A 385 -2.97 -19.74 -24.16
CA ILE A 385 -1.69 -20.41 -24.41
C ILE A 385 -1.83 -21.27 -25.68
N ARG A 386 -1.41 -20.74 -26.83
CA ARG A 386 -1.49 -21.45 -28.13
C ARG A 386 -0.29 -22.36 -28.43
N GLY A 387 0.86 -22.12 -27.78
CA GLY A 387 2.09 -22.84 -28.06
C GLY A 387 2.13 -24.22 -27.39
N ARG A 388 2.33 -25.28 -28.17
CA ARG A 388 2.43 -26.68 -27.68
C ARG A 388 3.46 -26.86 -26.57
N VAL A 389 4.63 -26.23 -26.69
CA VAL A 389 5.69 -26.31 -25.66
C VAL A 389 5.25 -25.64 -24.37
N GLY A 390 4.57 -24.50 -24.45
CA GLY A 390 4.03 -23.81 -23.27
C GLY A 390 2.99 -24.65 -22.52
N GLN A 391 2.09 -25.30 -23.26
CA GLN A 391 1.08 -26.20 -22.68
C GLN A 391 1.74 -27.40 -21.98
N ILE A 392 2.70 -28.06 -22.62
CA ILE A 392 3.44 -29.19 -22.03
C ILE A 392 4.18 -28.76 -20.75
N GLU A 393 4.81 -27.58 -20.74
CA GLU A 393 5.48 -27.09 -19.52
C GLU A 393 4.49 -26.70 -18.41
N LEU A 394 3.30 -26.22 -18.75
CA LEU A 394 2.23 -25.98 -17.78
C LEU A 394 1.69 -27.30 -17.21
N GLU A 395 1.46 -28.31 -18.05
CA GLU A 395 1.06 -29.63 -17.60
C GLU A 395 2.10 -30.21 -16.62
N LYS A 396 3.41 -30.09 -16.92
CA LYS A 396 4.47 -30.50 -15.98
C LYS A 396 4.37 -29.79 -14.63
N PHE A 397 4.03 -28.50 -14.64
CA PHE A 397 3.81 -27.75 -13.41
C PHE A 397 2.64 -28.35 -12.62
N GLU A 398 1.48 -28.56 -13.25
CA GLU A 398 0.27 -29.08 -12.58
C GLU A 398 0.41 -30.53 -12.07
N HIS A 399 1.24 -31.35 -12.71
CA HIS A 399 1.47 -32.74 -12.28
C HIS A 399 2.41 -32.88 -11.07
N CYS A 400 2.99 -31.77 -10.58
CA CYS A 400 3.82 -31.79 -9.38
C CYS A 400 2.96 -31.82 -8.09
N LYS A 401 3.46 -32.45 -7.03
CA LYS A 401 2.68 -32.69 -5.79
C LYS A 401 2.27 -31.42 -5.03
N TYR A 402 3.06 -30.37 -5.13
CA TYR A 402 2.91 -29.13 -4.36
C TYR A 402 2.75 -27.92 -5.26
N THR A 403 2.00 -28.08 -6.35
CA THR A 403 1.73 -27.01 -7.31
C THR A 403 0.23 -26.88 -7.51
N THR A 404 -0.23 -25.67 -7.85
CA THR A 404 -1.61 -25.41 -8.25
C THR A 404 -1.61 -24.27 -9.24
N TYR A 405 -2.26 -24.47 -10.38
CA TYR A 405 -2.52 -23.43 -11.36
C TYR A 405 -3.90 -22.83 -11.06
N VAL A 406 -3.99 -21.50 -11.11
CA VAL A 406 -5.19 -20.74 -10.72
C VAL A 406 -5.52 -19.73 -11.79
N ASP A 407 -6.73 -19.86 -12.32
CA ASP A 407 -7.35 -18.81 -13.13
C ASP A 407 -7.75 -17.64 -12.22
N PHE A 408 -6.99 -16.55 -12.33
CA PHE A 408 -7.09 -15.39 -11.45
C PHE A 408 -8.21 -14.47 -11.91
N GLY A 409 -9.45 -14.87 -11.59
CA GLY A 409 -10.67 -14.18 -11.96
C GLY A 409 -11.25 -13.27 -10.86
N LEU A 410 -12.52 -12.90 -11.04
CA LEU A 410 -13.28 -11.98 -10.19
C LEU A 410 -13.09 -12.26 -8.69
N GLU A 411 -13.31 -13.49 -8.23
CA GLU A 411 -13.27 -13.84 -6.82
C GLU A 411 -11.89 -13.57 -6.19
N HIS A 412 -10.83 -14.08 -6.82
CA HIS A 412 -9.48 -13.96 -6.30
C HIS A 412 -8.92 -12.54 -6.47
N ARG A 413 -9.26 -11.85 -7.56
CA ARG A 413 -8.80 -10.48 -7.82
C ARG A 413 -9.48 -9.47 -6.90
N VAL A 414 -10.79 -9.56 -6.72
CA VAL A 414 -11.51 -8.65 -5.80
C VAL A 414 -10.98 -8.82 -4.38
N ALA A 415 -10.66 -10.04 -3.95
CA ALA A 415 -10.05 -10.27 -2.64
C ALA A 415 -8.69 -9.56 -2.50
N LEU A 416 -7.84 -9.62 -3.53
CA LEU A 416 -6.53 -8.93 -3.55
C LEU A 416 -6.68 -7.41 -3.49
N GLU A 417 -7.55 -6.86 -4.34
CA GLU A 417 -7.77 -5.42 -4.44
C GLU A 417 -8.46 -4.85 -3.20
N LEU A 418 -9.43 -5.56 -2.62
CA LEU A 418 -10.12 -5.11 -1.42
C LEU A 418 -9.15 -5.02 -0.22
N PHE A 419 -8.30 -6.03 -0.06
CA PHE A 419 -7.34 -6.08 1.05
C PHE A 419 -6.29 -4.97 0.92
N GLU A 420 -5.69 -4.84 -0.28
CA GLU A 420 -4.73 -3.77 -0.55
C GLU A 420 -5.36 -2.39 -0.36
N GLN A 421 -6.54 -2.14 -0.95
CA GLN A 421 -7.22 -0.84 -0.86
C GLN A 421 -7.55 -0.49 0.59
N MET A 422 -8.01 -1.45 1.40
CA MET A 422 -8.26 -1.21 2.83
C MET A 422 -6.98 -0.75 3.55
N ILE A 423 -5.85 -1.42 3.30
CA ILE A 423 -4.57 -1.06 3.91
C ILE A 423 -4.14 0.35 3.47
N ILE A 424 -4.22 0.64 2.17
CA ILE A 424 -3.84 1.94 1.61
C ILE A 424 -4.72 3.05 2.18
N ASP A 425 -6.05 2.84 2.24
CA ASP A 425 -6.97 3.86 2.73
C ASP A 425 -6.76 4.12 4.23
N ILE A 426 -6.40 3.11 5.02
CA ILE A 426 -6.02 3.31 6.44
C ILE A 426 -4.71 4.10 6.54
N GLN A 427 -3.69 3.73 5.77
CA GLN A 427 -2.38 4.39 5.76
C GLN A 427 -2.48 5.86 5.34
N ASN A 428 -3.36 6.17 4.37
CA ASN A 428 -3.61 7.51 3.88
C ASN A 428 -4.60 8.31 4.76
N ARG A 429 -5.06 7.75 5.89
CA ARG A 429 -6.09 8.32 6.77
C ARG A 429 -7.42 8.60 6.05
N ASP A 430 -7.65 7.91 4.93
CA ASP A 430 -8.92 7.90 4.20
C ASP A 430 -9.99 7.07 4.93
N LEU A 431 -9.54 6.02 5.63
CA LEU A 431 -10.31 5.15 6.51
C LEU A 431 -9.71 5.21 7.92
N GLU A 432 -10.37 5.89 8.86
CA GLU A 432 -9.86 6.05 10.23
C GLU A 432 -10.22 4.85 11.12
N VAL A 433 -9.52 3.73 10.95
CA VAL A 433 -9.67 2.51 11.76
C VAL A 433 -8.28 2.01 12.16
N ASP A 434 -8.16 1.40 13.35
CA ASP A 434 -6.92 0.73 13.74
C ASP A 434 -6.59 -0.41 12.76
N LEU A 435 -5.34 -0.48 12.32
CA LEU A 435 -4.89 -1.43 11.32
C LEU A 435 -4.98 -2.89 11.81
N ASN A 436 -4.70 -3.16 13.09
CA ASN A 436 -4.77 -4.51 13.64
C ASN A 436 -6.23 -4.98 13.74
N LEU A 437 -7.12 -4.08 14.18
CA LEU A 437 -8.56 -4.32 14.14
C LEU A 437 -9.02 -4.59 12.70
N ALA A 438 -8.59 -3.77 11.74
CA ALA A 438 -9.01 -3.89 10.35
C ALA A 438 -8.57 -5.21 9.71
N ILE A 439 -7.34 -5.66 10.01
CA ILE A 439 -6.81 -6.95 9.54
C ILE A 439 -7.59 -8.12 10.15
N THR A 440 -8.00 -8.01 11.41
CA THR A 440 -8.83 -9.03 12.07
C THR A 440 -10.23 -9.09 11.45
N GLU A 441 -10.85 -7.93 11.24
CA GLU A 441 -12.20 -7.84 10.69
C GLU A 441 -12.28 -8.25 9.22
N ILE A 442 -11.31 -7.89 8.38
CA ILE A 442 -11.30 -8.38 6.99
C ILE A 442 -11.10 -9.90 6.93
N ALA A 443 -10.37 -10.48 7.89
CA ALA A 443 -10.24 -11.93 8.02
C ALA A 443 -11.57 -12.60 8.40
N ASN A 444 -12.40 -11.94 9.21
CA ASN A 444 -13.75 -12.40 9.55
C ASN A 444 -14.75 -12.17 8.40
N PHE A 445 -14.56 -11.11 7.62
CA PHE A 445 -15.41 -10.75 6.50
C PHE A 445 -15.23 -11.70 5.30
N MET A 446 -14.00 -12.15 5.04
CA MET A 446 -13.69 -13.09 3.96
C MET A 446 -12.80 -14.25 4.44
N PRO A 447 -13.30 -15.11 5.36
CA PRO A 447 -12.49 -16.13 6.04
C PRO A 447 -11.95 -17.20 5.10
N ASN A 448 -12.62 -17.40 3.96
CA ASN A 448 -12.24 -18.36 2.93
C ASN A 448 -11.35 -17.76 1.82
N SER A 449 -10.99 -16.48 1.91
CA SER A 449 -10.12 -15.85 0.92
C SER A 449 -8.75 -16.52 0.88
N TRP A 450 -8.21 -16.70 -0.32
CA TRP A 450 -6.88 -17.27 -0.55
C TRP A 450 -5.78 -16.48 0.21
N ILE A 451 -5.98 -15.17 0.39
CA ILE A 451 -5.06 -14.30 1.13
C ILE A 451 -5.10 -14.61 2.62
N ILE A 452 -6.29 -14.81 3.19
CA ILE A 452 -6.45 -15.13 4.62
C ILE A 452 -5.85 -16.50 4.93
N ARG A 453 -6.07 -17.48 4.05
CA ARG A 453 -5.42 -18.79 4.15
C ARG A 453 -3.90 -18.66 4.07
N LEU A 454 -3.39 -17.90 3.11
CA LEU A 454 -1.96 -17.63 2.97
C LEU A 454 -1.35 -17.01 4.24
N LEU A 455 -1.98 -15.97 4.81
CA LEU A 455 -1.53 -15.30 6.03
C LEU A 455 -1.53 -16.24 7.26
N LYS A 456 -2.51 -17.14 7.33
CA LYS A 456 -2.57 -18.18 8.37
C LYS A 456 -1.50 -19.25 8.20
N GLY A 457 -0.86 -19.36 7.04
CA GLY A 457 0.06 -20.44 6.70
C GLY A 457 -0.68 -21.69 6.24
N GLU A 458 -1.88 -21.54 5.70
CA GLU A 458 -2.66 -22.61 5.07
C GLU A 458 -2.45 -22.59 3.55
N LYS A 459 -2.81 -23.68 2.88
CA LYS A 459 -2.78 -23.71 1.41
C LYS A 459 -3.78 -22.68 0.86
N PRO A 460 -3.34 -21.73 0.02
CA PRO A 460 -4.19 -20.66 -0.46
C PRO A 460 -5.28 -21.11 -1.44
N PHE A 461 -5.07 -22.20 -2.17
CA PHE A 461 -5.97 -22.74 -3.20
C PHE A 461 -6.24 -24.22 -3.00
#